data_AF-A0A9P5PX34-F1
#
_entry.id   AF-A0A9P5PX34-F1
#
_cell.length_a   1.000
_cell.length_b   1.000
_cell.length_c   1.000
_cell.angle_alpha   90.00
_cell.angle_beta   90.00
_cell.angle_gamma   90.00
#
_symmetry.space_group_name_H-M   'P 1'
#
loop_
_entity.id
_entity.type
_entity.pdbx_description
1 polymer ?
#
loop_
_entity_poly.entity_id
_entity_poly.type
_entity_poly.pdbx_seq_one_letter_code
_entity_poly.pdbx_strand_id
1 'polypeptide(L)'
;MFSSLSCLDELIQLIYHSTVKFVLLSSVTDDKWVIHLCLADSARWWRGSWDEADVSAFAGSKTSSDELLDIAEALKEAIISEEFILSGWSKESNTKIELTIAPSSDKPARFHLSQIHGDEVASYSTNILTIIASSVVRCQLRVTPSNSDATSLLSPSKSHAVHNASETLGKKREDLKMQKLVEPSKKRQKRESTEAEPVKPPSRPPKGASLANPTKKARKLQVVEFESD
;
A
#
# COMPACT_ATOMS: atom_id res chain seq x y z
N MET A 1 12.44 -7.63 21.79
CA MET A 1 10.98 -7.43 21.91
C MET A 1 10.39 -6.98 20.58
N PHE A 2 10.73 -5.80 20.06
CA PHE A 2 10.14 -5.27 18.81
C PHE A 2 10.46 -6.07 17.55
N SER A 3 11.53 -6.87 17.56
CA SER A 3 11.79 -7.85 16.49
C SER A 3 10.65 -8.86 16.31
N SER A 4 9.94 -9.22 17.38
CA SER A 4 8.77 -10.12 17.31
C SER A 4 7.52 -9.41 16.77
N LEU A 5 7.51 -8.06 16.79
CA LEU A 5 6.41 -7.24 16.27
C LEU A 5 6.61 -6.87 14.79
N SER A 6 7.70 -7.30 14.14
CA SER A 6 8.03 -6.86 12.77
C SER A 6 6.98 -7.22 11.73
N CYS A 7 6.09 -8.19 12.00
CA CYS A 7 4.97 -8.51 11.13
C CYS A 7 3.90 -7.41 11.08
N LEU A 8 3.92 -6.48 12.05
CA LEU A 8 3.10 -5.28 12.09
C LEU A 8 3.73 -4.10 11.34
N ASP A 9 4.96 -4.24 10.84
CA ASP A 9 5.63 -3.17 10.10
C ASP A 9 5.07 -3.02 8.68
N GLU A 10 5.16 -1.80 8.15
CA GLU A 10 4.72 -1.42 6.81
C GLU A 10 3.26 -1.78 6.46
N LEU A 11 2.38 -1.99 7.44
CA LEU A 11 0.97 -2.22 7.18
C LEU A 11 0.26 -0.92 6.80
N ILE A 12 -0.50 -0.96 5.72
CA ILE A 12 -1.32 0.15 5.24
C ILE A 12 -2.75 -0.34 5.07
N GLN A 13 -3.70 0.27 5.76
CA GLN A 13 -5.12 -0.08 5.67
C GLN A 13 -5.99 1.16 5.45
N LEU A 14 -7.00 1.03 4.60
CA LEU A 14 -8.01 2.06 4.40
C LEU A 14 -9.21 1.77 5.31
N ILE A 15 -9.65 2.78 6.05
CA ILE A 15 -10.72 2.71 7.04
C ILE A 15 -11.87 3.57 6.57
N TYR A 16 -13.06 2.97 6.47
CA TYR A 16 -14.28 3.69 6.17
C TYR A 16 -15.08 3.92 7.45
N HIS A 17 -15.21 5.19 7.85
CA HIS A 17 -16.05 5.58 8.98
C HIS A 17 -17.14 6.53 8.49
N SER A 18 -18.32 5.97 8.23
CA SER A 18 -19.44 6.68 7.59
C SER A 18 -19.04 7.22 6.21
N THR A 19 -19.03 8.54 6.03
CA THR A 19 -18.63 9.21 4.78
C THR A 19 -17.16 9.61 4.73
N VAL A 20 -16.41 9.27 5.77
CA VAL A 20 -15.02 9.71 5.96
C VAL A 20 -14.07 8.53 5.79
N LYS A 21 -12.96 8.77 5.10
CA LYS A 21 -11.90 7.77 4.86
C LYS A 21 -10.66 8.10 5.68
N PHE A 22 -10.15 7.13 6.42
CA PHE A 22 -8.85 7.23 7.07
C PHE A 22 -7.87 6.24 6.46
N VAL A 23 -6.59 6.59 6.44
CA VAL A 23 -5.51 5.68 6.11
C VAL A 23 -4.75 5.41 7.40
N LEU A 24 -4.74 4.15 7.82
CA LEU A 24 -3.92 3.66 8.91
C LEU A 24 -2.58 3.18 8.34
N LEU A 25 -1.51 3.62 8.96
CA LEU A 25 -0.13 3.27 8.65
C LEU A 25 0.51 2.74 9.92
N SER A 26 1.01 1.52 9.87
CA SER A 26 1.74 0.89 10.96
C SER A 26 3.22 0.86 10.63
N SER A 27 4.05 1.18 11.62
CA SER A 27 5.50 1.10 11.50
C SER A 27 6.12 0.60 12.80
N VAL A 28 7.07 -0.32 12.72
CA VAL A 28 7.79 -0.86 13.87
C VAL A 28 9.25 -0.47 13.77
N THR A 29 9.77 0.20 14.79
CA THR A 29 11.19 0.48 14.96
C THR A 29 11.79 -0.42 16.03
N ASP A 30 13.09 -0.31 16.27
CA ASP A 30 13.79 -1.14 17.26
C ASP A 30 13.27 -0.94 18.70
N ASP A 31 12.66 0.21 18.97
CA ASP A 31 12.27 0.68 20.30
C ASP A 31 10.76 0.94 20.50
N LYS A 32 9.97 0.95 19.42
CA LYS A 32 8.53 1.25 19.49
C LYS A 32 7.75 0.72 18.30
N TRP A 33 6.46 0.49 18.53
CA TRP A 33 5.48 0.32 17.48
C TRP A 33 4.67 1.60 17.36
N VAL A 34 4.58 2.17 16.16
CA VAL A 34 3.92 3.45 15.90
C VAL A 34 2.79 3.27 14.91
N ILE A 35 1.62 3.81 15.26
CA ILE A 35 0.48 3.94 14.38
C ILE A 35 0.32 5.40 13.97
N HIS A 36 0.28 5.64 12.66
CA HIS A 36 -0.16 6.89 12.10
C HIS A 36 -1.55 6.72 11.49
N LEU A 37 -2.41 7.70 11.73
CA LEU A 37 -3.73 7.77 11.13
C LEU A 37 -3.82 9.07 10.33
N CYS A 38 -4.17 8.99 9.06
CA CYS A 38 -4.35 10.14 8.19
C CYS A 38 -5.81 10.21 7.76
N LEU A 39 -6.40 11.40 7.77
CA LEU A 39 -7.71 11.64 7.17
C LEU A 39 -7.54 11.95 5.68
N ALA A 40 -7.99 11.06 4.79
CA ALA A 40 -7.63 11.05 3.37
C ALA A 40 -7.93 12.36 2.61
N ASP A 41 -9.07 12.99 2.90
CA ASP A 41 -9.51 14.22 2.22
C ASP A 41 -8.98 15.50 2.90
N SER A 42 -8.01 15.36 3.79
CA SER A 42 -7.42 16.47 4.55
C SER A 42 -5.92 16.27 4.78
N ALA A 43 -5.23 17.33 5.22
CA ALA A 43 -3.85 17.22 5.70
C ALA A 43 -3.77 16.91 7.21
N ARG A 44 -4.80 16.29 7.82
CA ARG A 44 -4.82 16.00 9.25
C ARG A 44 -4.30 14.60 9.54
N TRP A 45 -3.37 14.52 10.48
CA TRP A 45 -2.70 13.30 10.88
C TRP A 45 -2.67 13.17 12.39
N TRP A 46 -2.71 11.93 12.86
CA TRP A 46 -2.51 11.57 14.25
C TRP A 46 -1.44 10.50 14.37
N ARG A 47 -0.76 10.50 15.52
CA ARG A 47 0.23 9.50 15.89
C ARG A 47 -0.07 8.96 17.29
N GLY A 48 -0.01 7.65 17.42
CA GLY A 48 0.13 6.94 18.69
C GLY A 48 1.29 5.96 18.61
N SER A 49 1.85 5.61 19.75
CA SER A 49 2.94 4.64 19.82
C SER A 49 2.83 3.80 21.07
N TRP A 50 3.32 2.57 20.98
CA TRP A 50 3.61 1.71 22.10
C TRP A 50 5.12 1.55 22.25
N ASP A 51 5.61 1.84 23.44
CA ASP A 51 6.97 1.52 23.85
C ASP A 51 7.03 0.14 24.54
N GLU A 52 8.20 -0.24 25.05
CA GLU A 52 8.40 -1.51 25.76
C GLU A 52 7.48 -1.67 26.98
N ALA A 53 7.18 -0.57 27.68
CA ALA A 53 6.30 -0.60 28.85
C ALA A 53 4.84 -0.87 28.43
N ASP A 54 4.38 -0.26 27.34
CA ASP A 54 3.05 -0.50 26.78
C ASP A 54 2.91 -1.95 26.29
N VAL A 55 3.90 -2.46 25.55
CA VAL A 55 3.92 -3.85 25.06
C VAL A 55 3.93 -4.83 26.24
N SER A 56 4.73 -4.56 27.26
CA SER A 56 4.78 -5.39 28.48
C SER A 56 3.48 -5.34 29.28
N ALA A 57 2.80 -4.19 29.33
CA ALA A 57 1.52 -4.05 29.99
C ALA A 57 0.41 -4.81 29.24
N PHE A 58 0.47 -4.83 27.91
CA PHE A 58 -0.49 -5.52 27.05
C PHE A 58 -0.28 -7.04 27.03
N ALA A 59 0.93 -7.48 26.68
CA ALA A 59 1.28 -8.88 26.51
C ALA A 59 1.52 -9.58 27.85
N GLY A 60 2.05 -8.86 28.85
CA GLY A 60 2.54 -9.39 30.11
C GLY A 60 4.07 -9.33 30.21
N SER A 61 4.61 -9.08 31.41
CA SER A 61 6.05 -8.92 31.63
C SER A 61 6.88 -10.21 31.50
N LYS A 62 6.22 -11.36 31.34
CA LYS A 62 6.85 -12.68 31.23
C LYS A 62 6.60 -13.35 29.88
N THR A 63 6.03 -12.62 28.93
CA THR A 63 5.69 -13.16 27.62
C THR A 63 6.95 -13.53 26.87
N SER A 64 6.99 -14.77 26.38
CA SER A 64 8.09 -15.25 25.56
C SER A 64 8.09 -14.57 24.19
N SER A 65 9.22 -14.65 23.47
CA SER A 65 9.31 -14.10 22.11
C SER A 65 8.30 -14.73 21.15
N ASP A 66 8.02 -16.02 21.30
CA ASP A 66 7.11 -16.77 20.44
C ASP A 66 5.66 -16.40 20.71
N GLU A 67 5.26 -16.32 21.99
CA GLU A 67 3.92 -15.82 22.38
C GLU A 67 3.70 -14.36 21.92
N LEU A 68 4.74 -13.53 21.97
CA LEU A 68 4.65 -12.15 21.48
C LEU A 68 4.47 -12.10 19.96
N LEU A 69 5.10 -13.02 19.22
CA LEU A 69 4.90 -13.15 17.79
C LEU A 69 3.46 -13.59 17.46
N ASP A 70 2.92 -14.57 18.17
CA ASP A 70 1.52 -15.01 18.00
C ASP A 70 0.53 -13.86 18.25
N ILE A 71 0.79 -13.04 19.29
CA ILE A 71 0.01 -11.82 19.55
C ILE A 71 0.13 -10.83 18.39
N ALA A 72 1.35 -10.61 17.88
CA ALA A 72 1.59 -9.68 16.77
C ALA A 72 0.89 -10.15 15.49
N GLU A 73 0.91 -11.45 15.21
CA GLU A 73 0.18 -12.04 14.07
C GLU A 73 -1.34 -11.88 14.23
N ALA A 74 -1.88 -12.11 15.44
CA ALA A 74 -3.30 -11.86 15.69
C ALA A 74 -3.69 -10.38 15.48
N LEU A 75 -2.86 -9.44 15.94
CA LEU A 75 -3.07 -8.01 15.72
C LEU A 75 -2.98 -7.63 14.24
N LYS A 76 -2.04 -8.22 13.50
CA LYS A 76 -1.91 -8.03 12.05
C LYS A 76 -3.18 -8.48 11.34
N GLU A 77 -3.68 -9.67 11.65
CA GLU A 77 -4.90 -10.20 11.05
C GLU A 77 -6.12 -9.33 11.39
N ALA A 78 -6.20 -8.80 12.62
CA ALA A 78 -7.23 -7.84 13.00
C ALA A 78 -7.15 -6.54 12.18
N ILE A 79 -5.94 -6.01 11.93
CA ILE A 79 -5.76 -4.81 11.08
C ILE A 79 -6.21 -5.09 9.64
N ILE A 80 -5.80 -6.22 9.06
CA ILE A 80 -6.13 -6.61 7.69
C ILE A 80 -7.63 -6.86 7.53
N SER A 81 -8.26 -7.45 8.54
CA SER A 81 -9.69 -7.77 8.55
C SER A 81 -10.57 -6.55 8.89
N GLU A 82 -9.98 -5.37 9.00
CA GLU A 82 -10.65 -4.13 9.39
C GLU A 82 -11.34 -4.20 10.76
N GLU A 83 -10.82 -5.03 11.67
CA GLU A 83 -11.35 -5.19 13.02
C GLU A 83 -10.78 -4.12 13.97
N PHE A 84 -11.18 -2.87 13.76
CA PHE A 84 -10.84 -1.76 14.63
C PHE A 84 -11.99 -0.76 14.80
N ILE A 85 -11.93 0.01 15.88
CA ILE A 85 -12.87 1.08 16.19
C ILE A 85 -12.08 2.38 16.39
N LEU A 86 -12.56 3.44 15.75
CA LEU A 86 -12.11 4.81 15.97
C LEU A 86 -13.14 5.54 16.83
N SER A 87 -12.73 6.03 17.99
CA SER A 87 -13.56 6.83 18.89
C SER A 87 -12.95 8.21 19.14
N GLY A 88 -13.78 9.18 19.56
CA GLY A 88 -13.34 10.55 19.86
C GLY A 88 -13.02 11.42 18.64
N TRP A 89 -13.19 10.90 17.42
CA TRP A 89 -13.02 11.69 16.20
C TRP A 89 -14.14 12.73 16.01
N SER A 90 -13.75 13.97 15.68
CA SER A 90 -14.67 15.01 15.24
C SER A 90 -14.01 15.88 14.16
N LYS A 91 -14.84 16.64 13.42
CA LYS A 91 -14.33 17.60 12.41
C LYS A 91 -13.55 18.76 13.05
N GLU A 92 -13.66 18.97 14.35
CA GLU A 92 -12.99 20.04 15.07
C GLU A 92 -11.49 19.75 15.24
N SER A 93 -10.69 20.81 15.36
CA SER A 93 -9.25 20.71 15.59
C SER A 93 -8.92 20.21 17.00
N ASN A 94 -7.81 19.49 17.15
CA ASN A 94 -7.25 19.03 18.43
C ASN A 94 -8.01 17.91 19.15
N THR A 95 -8.79 17.12 18.41
CA THR A 95 -9.41 15.91 18.95
C THR A 95 -8.36 14.85 19.29
N LYS A 96 -8.43 14.36 20.53
CA LYS A 96 -7.78 13.10 20.91
C LYS A 96 -8.61 11.96 20.34
N ILE A 97 -7.99 11.19 19.46
CA ILE A 97 -8.63 10.00 18.88
C ILE A 97 -8.13 8.80 19.66
N GLU A 98 -9.02 7.86 19.94
CA GLU A 98 -8.63 6.55 20.42
C GLU A 98 -8.90 5.52 19.32
N LEU A 99 -7.85 4.78 18.96
CA LEU A 99 -7.92 3.66 18.05
C LEU A 99 -7.87 2.38 18.88
N THR A 100 -8.87 1.52 18.68
CA THR A 100 -8.92 0.19 19.29
C THR A 100 -8.83 -0.87 18.20
N ILE A 101 -7.85 -1.76 18.27
CA ILE A 101 -7.64 -2.89 17.36
C ILE A 101 -8.09 -4.17 18.06
N ALA A 102 -8.73 -5.08 17.33
CA ALA A 102 -9.34 -6.30 17.85
C ALA A 102 -10.32 -6.03 19.02
N PRO A 103 -11.33 -5.14 18.84
CA PRO A 103 -12.29 -4.80 19.89
C PRO A 103 -13.08 -6.00 20.43
N SER A 104 -13.18 -7.09 19.66
CA SER A 104 -13.89 -8.31 20.06
C SER A 104 -13.02 -9.28 20.87
N SER A 105 -11.71 -9.05 20.93
CA SER A 105 -10.78 -9.83 21.74
C SER A 105 -10.98 -9.55 23.24
N ASP A 106 -10.58 -10.52 24.07
CA ASP A 106 -10.43 -10.36 25.51
C ASP A 106 -9.45 -9.23 25.89
N LYS A 107 -8.46 -8.96 25.02
CA LYS A 107 -7.44 -7.93 25.20
C LYS A 107 -7.35 -7.04 23.94
N PRO A 108 -8.25 -6.07 23.79
CA PRO A 108 -8.18 -5.14 22.67
C PRO A 108 -6.97 -4.20 22.80
N ALA A 109 -6.23 -4.02 21.71
CA ALA A 109 -5.07 -3.13 21.68
C ALA A 109 -5.52 -1.67 21.48
N ARG A 110 -5.23 -0.81 22.44
CA ARG A 110 -5.68 0.60 22.45
C ARG A 110 -4.53 1.57 22.25
N PHE A 111 -4.76 2.53 21.36
CA PHE A 111 -3.83 3.61 21.04
C PHE A 111 -4.51 4.96 21.27
N HIS A 112 -3.91 5.78 22.12
CA HIS A 112 -4.25 7.19 22.20
C HIS A 112 -3.47 7.97 21.15
N LEU A 113 -4.18 8.51 20.17
CA LEU A 113 -3.59 9.22 19.05
C LEU A 113 -3.64 10.73 19.29
N SER A 114 -2.48 11.36 19.15
CA SER A 114 -2.29 12.81 19.26
C SER A 114 -2.13 13.42 17.87
N GLN A 115 -2.75 14.59 17.65
CA GLN A 115 -2.66 15.27 16.35
C GLN A 115 -1.23 15.77 16.09
N ILE A 116 -0.73 15.56 14.88
CA ILE A 116 0.60 15.98 14.45
C ILE A 116 0.53 17.39 13.83
N HIS A 117 1.57 18.20 14.01
CA HIS A 117 1.67 19.54 13.44
C HIS A 117 2.07 19.53 11.95
N GLY A 118 1.72 20.59 11.22
CA GLY A 118 1.86 20.68 9.76
C GLY A 118 3.26 20.42 9.22
N ASP A 119 4.30 20.94 9.87
CA ASP A 119 5.70 20.76 9.41
C ASP A 119 6.14 19.29 9.48
N GLU A 120 5.81 18.63 10.59
CA GLU A 120 6.10 17.22 10.80
C GLU A 120 5.26 16.34 9.85
N VAL A 121 4.00 16.70 9.62
CA VAL A 121 3.12 16.04 8.63
C VAL A 121 3.70 16.13 7.22
N ALA A 122 4.15 17.31 6.79
CA ALA A 122 4.72 17.50 5.46
C ALA A 122 5.97 16.63 5.26
N SER A 123 6.87 16.61 6.27
CA SER A 123 8.05 15.76 6.26
C SER A 123 7.69 14.27 6.21
N TYR A 124 6.78 13.83 7.09
CA TYR A 124 6.41 12.42 7.20
C TYR A 124 5.68 11.92 5.96
N SER A 125 4.68 12.65 5.47
CA SER A 125 3.92 12.28 4.27
C SER A 125 4.79 12.21 3.03
N THR A 126 5.75 13.12 2.87
CA THR A 126 6.73 13.07 1.78
C THR A 126 7.59 11.81 1.86
N ASN A 127 8.05 11.44 3.05
CA ASN A 127 8.82 10.22 3.26
C ASN A 127 8.00 8.97 2.91
N ILE A 128 6.78 8.87 3.43
CA ILE A 128 5.88 7.73 3.16
C ILE A 128 5.55 7.62 1.67
N LEU A 129 5.27 8.73 0.98
CA LEU A 129 5.05 8.72 -0.46
C LEU A 129 6.29 8.23 -1.22
N THR A 130 7.49 8.61 -0.76
CA THR A 130 8.76 8.15 -1.35
C THR A 130 8.94 6.64 -1.16
N ILE A 131 8.64 6.11 0.02
CA ILE A 131 8.68 4.67 0.32
C ILE A 131 7.69 3.92 -0.57
N ILE A 132 6.43 4.36 -0.62
CA ILE A 132 5.38 3.73 -1.44
C ILE A 132 5.76 3.78 -2.93
N ALA A 133 6.17 4.94 -3.44
CA ALA A 133 6.57 5.08 -4.85
C ALA A 133 7.74 4.14 -5.21
N SER A 134 8.72 4.03 -4.31
CA SER A 134 9.86 3.13 -4.48
C SER A 134 9.43 1.65 -4.49
N SER A 135 8.42 1.30 -3.71
CA SER A 135 7.85 -0.06 -3.69
C SER A 135 7.04 -0.36 -4.96
N VAL A 136 6.23 0.59 -5.45
CA VAL A 136 5.44 0.45 -6.69
C VAL A 136 6.34 0.23 -7.91
N VAL A 137 7.44 0.99 -8.01
CA VAL A 137 8.42 0.84 -9.10
C VAL A 137 9.06 -0.54 -9.08
N ARG A 138 9.46 -1.02 -7.90
CA ARG A 138 10.04 -2.36 -7.72
C ARG A 138 9.07 -3.47 -8.10
N CYS A 139 7.80 -3.33 -7.70
CA CYS A 139 6.75 -4.30 -7.98
C CYS A 139 6.16 -4.20 -9.40
N GLN A 140 6.64 -3.26 -10.24
CA GLN A 140 6.09 -2.96 -11.57
C GLN A 140 4.57 -2.71 -11.56
N LEU A 141 4.04 -2.23 -10.43
CA LEU A 141 2.62 -1.94 -10.30
C LEU A 141 2.31 -0.68 -11.11
N ARG A 142 1.39 -0.77 -12.07
CA ARG A 142 0.83 0.40 -12.74
C ARG A 142 -0.32 0.93 -11.93
N VAL A 143 -0.14 2.09 -11.33
CA VAL A 143 -1.26 2.86 -10.76
C VAL A 143 -2.05 3.42 -11.94
N THR A 144 -3.11 2.74 -12.34
CA THR A 144 -4.05 3.30 -13.32
C THR A 144 -4.96 4.27 -12.58
N PRO A 145 -5.03 5.55 -12.98
CA PRO A 145 -6.03 6.44 -12.40
C PRO A 145 -7.41 5.87 -12.73
N SER A 146 -8.22 5.60 -11.70
CA SER A 146 -9.62 5.30 -11.90
C SER A 146 -10.28 6.61 -12.34
N ASN A 147 -10.80 6.65 -13.57
CA ASN A 147 -11.42 7.84 -14.18
C ASN A 147 -12.73 8.30 -13.49
N SER A 148 -13.00 7.87 -12.26
CA SER A 148 -14.23 8.16 -11.53
C SER A 148 -14.33 9.62 -11.04
N ASP A 149 -13.19 10.31 -10.88
CA ASP A 149 -13.14 11.66 -10.27
C ASP A 149 -12.57 12.73 -11.21
N ALA A 150 -12.74 12.58 -12.53
CA ALA A 150 -12.44 13.65 -13.49
C ALA A 150 -13.66 14.57 -13.66
N THR A 151 -14.07 15.28 -12.59
CA THR A 151 -14.88 16.50 -12.77
C THR A 151 -13.97 17.70 -12.57
N SER A 152 -13.27 18.11 -13.63
CA SER A 152 -12.72 19.46 -13.69
C SER A 152 -12.99 20.06 -15.06
N LEU A 153 -13.96 20.97 -15.02
CA LEU A 153 -14.42 21.85 -16.07
C LEU A 153 -13.24 22.70 -16.56
N LEU A 154 -12.77 22.44 -17.78
CA LEU A 154 -12.05 23.44 -18.57
C LEU A 154 -12.57 23.41 -20.01
N SER A 155 -13.67 24.13 -20.23
CA SER A 155 -14.01 24.63 -21.55
C SER A 155 -13.08 25.80 -21.88
N PRO A 156 -12.38 25.83 -23.03
CA PRO A 156 -11.57 26.97 -23.40
C PRO A 156 -12.46 28.11 -23.90
N SER A 157 -12.69 29.11 -23.04
CA SER A 157 -13.30 30.38 -23.41
C SER A 157 -12.35 31.14 -24.34
N LYS A 158 -12.74 31.28 -25.60
CA LYS A 158 -12.16 32.25 -26.53
C LYS A 158 -12.52 33.66 -26.04
N SER A 159 -11.52 34.47 -25.70
CA SER A 159 -11.65 35.92 -25.79
C SER A 159 -10.31 36.67 -25.69
N HIS A 160 -10.11 37.51 -26.70
CA HIS A 160 -9.35 38.75 -26.73
C HIS A 160 -7.82 38.70 -26.63
N ALA A 161 -7.23 38.72 -27.82
CA ALA A 161 -5.99 39.44 -28.11
C ALA A 161 -6.10 40.90 -27.65
N VAL A 162 -5.08 41.36 -26.92
CA VAL A 162 -4.29 42.59 -27.14
C VAL A 162 -3.32 42.65 -25.96
N HIS A 163 -2.02 42.47 -26.20
CA HIS A 163 -0.98 43.38 -25.73
C HIS A 163 0.37 43.01 -26.37
N ASN A 164 0.82 43.91 -27.23
CA ASN A 164 2.20 44.03 -27.68
C ASN A 164 3.11 44.31 -26.46
N ALA A 165 4.17 43.53 -26.30
CA ALA A 165 5.51 43.99 -25.93
C ALA A 165 6.43 42.79 -25.63
N SER A 166 7.41 42.52 -26.50
CA SER A 166 8.83 42.34 -26.13
C SER A 166 9.59 41.65 -27.27
N GLU A 167 10.22 42.46 -28.11
CA GLU A 167 11.49 42.10 -28.75
C GLU A 167 12.57 42.95 -28.10
N THR A 168 13.55 42.31 -27.47
CA THR A 168 14.96 42.66 -27.68
C THR A 168 15.84 41.50 -27.24
N LEU A 169 16.45 40.88 -28.25
CA LEU A 169 17.55 39.95 -28.14
C LEU A 169 18.78 40.63 -27.53
N GLY A 170 19.38 40.00 -26.52
CA GLY A 170 20.73 40.28 -26.04
C GLY A 170 21.53 38.99 -25.97
N LYS A 171 22.40 38.79 -26.97
CA LYS A 171 23.35 37.68 -27.11
C LYS A 171 24.44 37.70 -26.01
N LYS A 172 24.93 36.50 -25.63
CA LYS A 172 26.32 36.00 -25.87
C LYS A 172 27.03 35.38 -24.65
N ARG A 173 27.36 34.08 -24.76
CA ARG A 173 28.63 33.35 -24.41
C ARG A 173 28.29 31.84 -24.29
N GLU A 174 28.63 30.96 -25.24
CA GLU A 174 29.95 30.31 -25.51
C GLU A 174 30.67 29.90 -24.21
N ASP A 175 31.24 28.72 -24.00
CA ASP A 175 31.38 27.44 -24.72
C ASP A 175 32.13 26.56 -23.69
N LEU A 176 31.87 25.25 -23.57
CA LEU A 176 32.89 24.26 -23.19
C LEU A 176 32.38 22.82 -23.40
N LYS A 177 33.24 22.08 -24.08
CA LYS A 177 32.98 20.84 -24.82
C LYS A 177 33.81 19.71 -24.21
N MET A 178 33.32 18.49 -24.42
CA MET A 178 34.02 17.19 -24.40
C MET A 178 34.25 16.47 -23.07
N GLN A 179 33.69 15.25 -22.98
CA GLN A 179 34.42 13.96 -23.03
C GLN A 179 33.36 12.83 -23.02
N LYS A 180 33.13 12.11 -24.13
CA LYS A 180 33.85 10.96 -24.68
C LYS A 180 33.50 9.61 -24.00
N LEU A 181 32.57 8.90 -24.66
CA LEU A 181 32.65 7.51 -25.13
C LEU A 181 33.19 6.44 -24.16
N VAL A 182 32.34 5.52 -23.70
CA VAL A 182 32.61 4.06 -23.75
C VAL A 182 31.29 3.28 -23.88
N GLU A 183 31.22 2.50 -24.96
CA GLU A 183 30.24 1.49 -25.32
C GLU A 183 30.70 0.12 -24.76
N PRO A 184 29.84 -0.76 -24.22
CA PRO A 184 30.19 -2.16 -24.07
C PRO A 184 29.49 -3.04 -25.12
N SER A 185 30.35 -3.56 -25.97
CA SER A 185 30.17 -4.58 -26.99
C SER A 185 29.50 -5.86 -26.49
N LYS A 186 28.53 -6.33 -27.28
CA LYS A 186 27.91 -7.66 -27.26
C LYS A 186 28.95 -8.76 -27.53
N LYS A 187 29.04 -9.76 -26.66
CA LYS A 187 29.58 -11.09 -27.00
C LYS A 187 28.58 -12.17 -26.60
N ARG A 188 27.92 -12.71 -27.63
CA ARG A 188 27.19 -14.00 -27.61
C ARG A 188 28.22 -15.10 -27.34
N GLN A 189 28.02 -15.90 -26.31
CA GLN A 189 28.65 -17.21 -26.18
C GLN A 189 27.61 -18.30 -26.43
N LYS A 190 27.96 -19.10 -27.43
CA LYS A 190 27.39 -20.37 -27.87
C LYS A 190 27.78 -21.47 -26.87
N ARG A 191 26.83 -22.29 -26.44
CA ARG A 191 27.07 -23.66 -25.94
C ARG A 191 26.00 -24.62 -26.49
N GLU A 192 26.49 -25.55 -27.31
CA GLU A 192 26.00 -26.93 -27.52
C GLU A 192 25.60 -27.58 -26.18
N SER A 193 24.40 -28.17 -26.00
CA SER A 193 23.81 -29.40 -26.54
C SER A 193 24.23 -30.70 -25.83
N THR A 194 23.27 -31.32 -25.16
CA THR A 194 23.11 -32.76 -24.83
C THR A 194 21.59 -32.98 -24.68
N GLU A 195 20.89 -33.61 -25.63
CA GLU A 195 20.57 -35.07 -25.69
C GLU A 195 19.59 -35.47 -24.55
N ALA A 196 18.38 -36.02 -24.72
CA ALA A 196 17.74 -36.80 -25.78
C ALA A 196 16.19 -36.75 -25.69
N GLU A 197 15.55 -37.43 -26.67
CA GLU A 197 14.22 -38.10 -26.67
C GLU A 197 13.03 -37.53 -27.49
N PRO A 198 12.21 -38.41 -28.11
CA PRO A 198 11.50 -38.13 -29.35
C PRO A 198 10.11 -37.49 -29.18
N VAL A 199 9.83 -36.52 -30.05
CA VAL A 199 8.57 -35.77 -30.13
C VAL A 199 7.44 -36.65 -30.70
N LYS A 200 6.41 -36.92 -29.88
CA LYS A 200 5.09 -37.37 -30.34
C LYS A 200 4.21 -36.15 -30.68
N PRO A 201 3.37 -36.20 -31.74
CA PRO A 201 2.51 -35.09 -32.10
C PRO A 201 1.38 -34.89 -31.08
N PRO A 202 0.95 -33.64 -30.80
CA PRO A 202 -0.09 -33.38 -29.81
C PRO A 202 -1.46 -33.86 -30.32
N SER A 203 -2.10 -34.75 -29.55
CA SER A 203 -3.48 -35.14 -29.75
C SER A 203 -4.41 -33.97 -29.44
N ARG A 204 -5.41 -33.75 -30.31
CA ARG A 204 -6.42 -32.70 -30.12
C ARG A 204 -7.23 -32.97 -28.85
N PRO A 205 -7.53 -31.95 -28.03
CA PRO A 205 -8.33 -32.14 -26.83
C PRO A 205 -9.76 -32.56 -27.19
N PRO A 206 -10.37 -33.48 -26.44
CA PRO A 206 -11.76 -33.88 -26.65
C PRO A 206 -12.70 -32.69 -26.42
N LYS A 207 -13.75 -32.61 -27.25
CA LYS A 207 -14.76 -31.55 -27.19
C LYS A 207 -15.35 -31.48 -25.77
N GLY A 208 -15.34 -30.28 -25.16
CA GLY A 208 -15.86 -30.02 -23.81
C GLY A 208 -14.82 -29.72 -22.73
N ALA A 209 -13.52 -29.77 -23.05
CA ALA A 209 -12.47 -29.29 -22.15
C ALA A 209 -12.42 -27.75 -22.14
N SER A 210 -12.36 -27.16 -20.95
CA SER A 210 -12.26 -25.70 -20.77
C SER A 210 -10.98 -25.15 -21.40
N LEU A 211 -11.12 -24.23 -22.36
CA LEU A 211 -9.99 -23.63 -23.08
C LEU A 211 -9.11 -22.72 -22.19
N ALA A 212 -9.64 -22.22 -21.07
CA ALA A 212 -8.92 -21.31 -20.18
C ALA A 212 -8.05 -22.03 -19.14
N ASN A 213 -8.26 -23.33 -18.89
CA ASN A 213 -7.47 -24.07 -17.91
C ASN A 213 -7.44 -25.58 -18.24
N PRO A 214 -6.47 -26.05 -19.05
CA PRO A 214 -6.49 -27.39 -19.63
C PRO A 214 -6.37 -28.54 -18.63
N THR A 215 -6.01 -28.28 -17.36
CA THR A 215 -5.91 -29.30 -16.31
C THR A 215 -7.19 -29.46 -15.47
N LYS A 216 -8.17 -28.55 -15.59
CA LYS A 216 -9.39 -28.61 -14.78
C LYS A 216 -10.54 -29.26 -15.57
N LYS A 217 -10.92 -30.46 -15.13
CA LYS A 217 -12.11 -31.18 -15.63
C LYS A 217 -13.38 -30.38 -15.32
N ALA A 218 -14.28 -30.28 -16.29
CA ALA A 218 -15.60 -29.65 -16.12
C ALA A 218 -16.39 -30.36 -15.01
N ARG A 219 -16.99 -29.59 -14.10
CA ARG A 219 -17.81 -30.12 -13.01
C ARG A 219 -19.11 -30.68 -13.60
N LYS A 220 -19.45 -31.93 -13.25
CA LYS A 220 -20.76 -32.51 -13.55
C LYS A 220 -21.81 -31.83 -12.67
N LEU A 221 -22.77 -31.18 -13.30
CA LEU A 221 -23.98 -30.68 -12.61
C LEU A 221 -24.86 -31.90 -12.31
N GLN A 222 -25.17 -32.13 -11.03
CA GLN A 222 -26.26 -33.01 -10.63
C GLN A 222 -27.55 -32.22 -10.70
N VAL A 223 -28.57 -32.82 -11.33
CA VAL A 223 -29.93 -32.29 -11.33
C VAL A 223 -30.51 -32.55 -9.96
N VAL A 224 -30.83 -31.48 -9.23
CA VAL A 224 -31.54 -31.55 -7.96
C VAL A 224 -33.02 -31.59 -8.30
N GLU A 225 -33.68 -32.70 -7.97
CA GLU A 225 -35.14 -32.81 -8.03
C GLU A 225 -35.72 -32.20 -6.75
N PHE A 226 -36.66 -31.27 -6.93
CA PHE A 226 -37.38 -30.65 -5.82
C PHE A 226 -38.71 -31.39 -5.66
N GLU A 227 -38.93 -32.01 -4.51
CA GLU A 227 -40.26 -32.49 -4.12
C GLU A 227 -41.17 -31.27 -3.90
N SER A 228 -42.35 -31.31 -4.52
CA SER A 228 -43.35 -30.25 -4.45
C SER A 228 -44.33 -30.53 -3.30
N ASP A 229 -44.59 -29.49 -2.50
CA ASP A 229 -45.56 -29.42 -1.39
C ASP A 229 -47.02 -29.55 -1.88
#